data_AF-A0A0A6UN76-F1
#
_entry.id   AF-A0A0A6UN76-F1
#
_cell.length_a   1.000
_cell.length_b   1.000
_cell.length_c   1.000
_cell.angle_alpha   90.00
_cell.angle_beta   90.00
_cell.angle_gamma   90.00
#
_symmetry.space_group_name_H-M   'P 1'
#
loop_
_entity.id
_entity.type
_entity.pdbx_description
1 polymer ?
#
loop_
_entity_poly.entity_id
_entity_poly.type
_entity_poly.pdbx_seq_one_letter_code
_entity_poly.pdbx_strand_id
1 'polypeptide(L)'
;MGLRWRDAAQTLEGMLRRSGVDPGHVHDVAAAWQAFTEFLALPVDGLEPLENDADGFMVQWGRYSWNDRLPSLAFTRQFAVDVRDAWDAPHDWYQPEIWQVDLEMVFADTPELADLGRSVPADTGLDFSAPGPERDRAIHAVEQRLAQHPALRAAWANRPARSSVTLDDAG
;
A
#
# COMPACT_ATOMS: atom_id res chain seq x y z
N MET A 1 3.00 -2.68 22.28
CA MET A 1 3.64 -3.77 21.53
C MET A 1 3.06 -3.69 20.13
N GLY A 2 3.88 -3.33 19.17
CA GLY A 2 3.48 -3.13 17.79
C GLY A 2 3.55 -4.43 16.97
N LEU A 3 3.07 -4.33 15.75
CA LEU A 3 3.26 -5.32 14.70
C LEU A 3 4.75 -5.35 14.31
N ARG A 4 5.38 -6.51 14.22
CA ARG A 4 6.72 -6.58 13.61
C ARG A 4 6.56 -6.37 12.10
N TRP A 5 7.40 -5.51 11.51
CA TRP A 5 7.33 -5.22 10.07
C TRP A 5 7.42 -6.49 9.19
N ARG A 6 8.18 -7.51 9.60
CA ARG A 6 8.29 -8.80 8.88
C ARG A 6 6.98 -9.58 8.82
N ASP A 7 6.10 -9.38 9.79
CA ASP A 7 4.80 -10.05 9.88
C ASP A 7 3.70 -9.21 9.20
N ALA A 8 4.04 -8.07 8.59
CA ALA A 8 3.07 -7.08 8.16
C ALA A 8 2.20 -7.54 6.98
N ALA A 9 2.78 -8.19 5.96
CA ALA A 9 2.02 -8.81 4.88
C ALA A 9 1.04 -9.86 5.39
N GLN A 10 1.50 -10.79 6.25
CA GLN A 10 0.64 -11.81 6.85
C GLN A 10 -0.49 -11.20 7.69
N THR A 11 -0.20 -10.09 8.38
CA THR A 11 -1.18 -9.36 9.17
C THR A 11 -2.25 -8.72 8.30
N LEU A 12 -1.86 -8.06 7.21
CA LEU A 12 -2.81 -7.50 6.23
C LEU A 12 -3.67 -8.59 5.61
N GLU A 13 -3.09 -9.72 5.19
CA GLU A 13 -3.86 -10.85 4.70
C GLU A 13 -4.90 -11.36 5.73
N GLY A 14 -4.48 -11.45 7.00
CA GLY A 14 -5.37 -11.83 8.09
C GLY A 14 -6.52 -10.84 8.30
N MET A 15 -6.26 -9.55 8.12
CA MET A 15 -7.27 -8.49 8.19
C MET A 15 -8.26 -8.58 7.03
N LEU A 16 -7.76 -8.72 5.80
CA LEU A 16 -8.59 -8.92 4.61
C LEU A 16 -9.55 -10.10 4.78
N ARG A 17 -9.03 -11.26 5.22
CA ARG A 17 -9.86 -12.46 5.44
C ARG A 17 -10.93 -12.25 6.51
N ARG A 18 -10.64 -11.51 7.58
CA ARG A 18 -11.63 -11.16 8.63
C ARG A 18 -12.74 -10.25 8.10
N SER A 19 -12.41 -9.38 7.14
CA SER A 19 -13.36 -8.54 6.42
C SER A 19 -14.07 -9.26 5.27
N GLY A 20 -13.88 -10.58 5.14
CA GLY A 20 -14.50 -11.39 4.10
C GLY A 20 -13.81 -11.31 2.73
N VAL A 21 -12.66 -10.63 2.61
CA VAL A 21 -11.90 -10.47 1.38
C VAL A 21 -10.81 -11.54 1.27
N ASP A 22 -10.78 -12.29 0.16
CA ASP A 22 -9.65 -13.18 -0.14
C ASP A 22 -8.48 -12.36 -0.72
N PRO A 23 -7.29 -12.34 -0.08
CA PRO A 23 -6.13 -11.62 -0.59
C PRO A 23 -5.71 -12.03 -2.01
N GLY A 24 -5.92 -13.30 -2.39
CA GLY A 24 -5.61 -13.81 -3.73
C GLY A 24 -6.68 -13.51 -4.78
N HIS A 25 -7.89 -13.14 -4.35
CA HIS A 25 -9.06 -12.94 -5.20
C HIS A 25 -9.96 -11.84 -4.63
N VAL A 26 -9.43 -10.63 -4.49
CA VAL A 26 -10.21 -9.47 -4.06
C VAL A 26 -11.42 -9.32 -4.98
N HIS A 27 -12.62 -9.26 -4.38
CA HIS A 27 -13.88 -9.10 -5.11
C HIS A 27 -14.59 -7.79 -4.77
N ASP A 28 -14.19 -7.14 -3.68
CA ASP A 28 -14.70 -5.86 -3.22
C ASP A 28 -13.51 -4.97 -2.83
N VAL A 29 -13.21 -3.99 -3.69
CA VAL A 29 -12.09 -3.05 -3.50
C VAL A 29 -12.35 -2.12 -2.31
N ALA A 30 -13.62 -1.78 -2.04
CA ALA A 30 -13.95 -0.91 -0.90
C ALA A 30 -13.74 -1.64 0.43
N ALA A 31 -14.13 -2.92 0.52
CA ALA A 31 -13.84 -3.75 1.69
C ALA A 31 -12.33 -3.96 1.87
N ALA A 32 -11.58 -4.13 0.77
CA ALA A 32 -10.13 -4.26 0.81
C ALA A 32 -9.46 -2.96 1.29
N TRP A 33 -9.94 -1.79 0.83
CA TRP A 33 -9.48 -0.49 1.30
C TRP A 33 -9.75 -0.29 2.79
N GLN A 34 -10.94 -0.65 3.27
CA GLN A 34 -11.25 -0.57 4.70
C GLN A 34 -10.29 -1.43 5.55
N ALA A 35 -10.04 -2.67 5.13
CA ALA A 35 -9.08 -3.53 5.83
C ALA A 35 -7.66 -2.92 5.81
N PHE A 36 -7.29 -2.28 4.70
CA PHE A 36 -6.01 -1.59 4.57
C PHE A 36 -5.92 -0.35 5.46
N THR A 37 -6.96 0.47 5.57
CA THR A 37 -6.95 1.65 6.47
C THR A 37 -6.89 1.25 7.95
N GLU A 38 -7.58 0.17 8.33
CA GLU A 38 -7.41 -0.42 9.66
C GLU A 38 -5.98 -0.93 9.88
N PHE A 39 -5.36 -1.51 8.85
CA PHE A 39 -3.97 -1.94 8.91
C PHE A 39 -3.01 -0.76 9.08
N LEU A 40 -3.22 0.36 8.39
CA LEU A 40 -2.45 1.60 8.53
C LEU A 40 -2.46 2.19 9.95
N ALA A 41 -3.50 1.89 10.75
CA ALA A 41 -3.62 2.33 12.13
C ALA A 41 -2.79 1.49 13.11
N LEU A 42 -2.29 0.32 12.70
CA LEU A 42 -1.48 -0.53 13.57
C LEU A 42 -0.08 0.08 13.77
N PRO A 43 0.40 0.23 15.02
CA PRO A 43 1.78 0.61 15.27
C PRO A 43 2.72 -0.51 14.82
N VAL A 44 3.88 -0.14 14.26
CA VAL A 44 4.88 -1.09 13.75
C VAL A 44 6.18 -0.95 14.55
N ASP A 45 6.71 -2.08 14.97
CA ASP A 45 7.99 -2.21 15.68
C ASP A 45 9.13 -2.47 14.69
N GLY A 46 10.32 -1.95 14.99
CA GLY A 46 11.55 -2.15 14.20
C GLY A 46 11.76 -1.11 13.09
N LEU A 47 11.05 0.00 13.14
CA LEU A 47 11.22 1.13 12.22
C LEU A 47 12.33 2.08 12.68
N GLU A 48 12.92 2.82 11.75
CA GLU A 48 13.92 3.84 12.04
C GLU A 48 13.33 4.94 12.96
N PRO A 49 13.87 5.13 14.17
CA PRO A 49 13.30 6.07 15.14
C PRO A 49 13.68 7.55 14.91
N LEU A 50 14.68 7.85 14.09
CA LEU A 50 15.23 9.22 13.99
C LEU A 50 14.51 10.10 12.98
N GLU A 51 13.85 9.51 11.98
CA GLU A 51 13.18 10.25 10.92
C GLU A 51 11.65 10.06 10.99
N ASN A 52 10.91 11.10 10.62
CA ASN A 52 9.45 11.09 10.66
C ASN A 52 8.81 10.40 9.44
N ASP A 53 9.61 9.86 8.53
CA ASP A 53 9.20 9.19 7.29
C ASP A 53 9.39 7.67 7.34
N ALA A 54 9.47 7.09 8.54
CA ALA A 54 9.68 5.66 8.70
C ALA A 54 8.44 4.78 8.47
N ASP A 55 7.23 5.36 8.43
CA ASP A 55 5.96 4.65 8.26
C ASP A 55 5.03 5.43 7.33
N GLY A 56 5.12 5.16 6.03
CA GLY A 56 4.38 5.84 4.98
C GLY A 56 3.31 4.98 4.34
N PHE A 57 2.40 5.61 3.60
CA PHE A 57 1.48 4.90 2.71
C PHE A 57 1.23 5.64 1.41
N MET A 58 0.81 4.89 0.40
CA MET A 58 0.55 5.39 -0.95
C MET A 58 -0.53 4.55 -1.62
N VAL A 59 -1.32 5.16 -2.49
CA VAL A 59 -2.15 4.44 -3.45
C VAL A 59 -1.60 4.72 -4.84
N GLN A 60 -1.30 3.66 -5.56
CA GLN A 60 -0.71 3.72 -6.90
C GLN A 60 -1.65 3.07 -7.91
N TRP A 61 -1.68 3.57 -9.13
CA TRP A 61 -2.45 2.99 -10.21
C TRP A 61 -1.70 3.11 -11.53
N GLY A 62 -1.93 2.18 -12.45
CA GLY A 62 -1.19 2.22 -13.69
C GLY A 62 -1.40 1.02 -14.59
N ARG A 63 -0.54 0.96 -15.61
CA ARG A 63 -0.37 -0.20 -16.48
C ARG A 63 1.11 -0.55 -16.50
N TYR A 64 1.48 -1.56 -15.72
CA TYR A 64 2.88 -1.91 -15.52
C TYR A 64 3.29 -3.11 -16.37
N SER A 65 4.55 -3.16 -16.78
CA SER A 65 5.07 -4.24 -17.65
C SER A 65 5.02 -5.61 -16.98
N TRP A 66 5.24 -5.67 -15.66
CA TRP A 66 5.15 -6.91 -14.88
C TRP A 66 3.71 -7.40 -14.68
N ASN A 67 2.71 -6.54 -14.95
CA ASN A 67 1.30 -6.89 -14.92
C ASN A 67 0.68 -7.09 -16.30
N ASP A 68 1.47 -7.56 -17.28
CA ASP A 68 1.00 -7.76 -18.66
C ASP A 68 0.45 -6.47 -19.30
N ARG A 69 0.81 -5.29 -18.76
CA ARG A 69 0.24 -3.97 -19.08
C ARG A 69 -1.26 -3.85 -18.83
N LEU A 70 -1.82 -4.71 -17.98
CA LEU A 70 -3.20 -4.61 -17.52
C LEU A 70 -3.38 -3.46 -16.52
N PRO A 71 -4.60 -2.89 -16.42
CA PRO A 71 -4.90 -1.89 -15.40
C PRO A 71 -4.63 -2.46 -14.01
N SER A 72 -3.90 -1.71 -13.18
CA SER A 72 -3.49 -2.10 -11.84
C SER A 72 -3.79 -0.99 -10.83
N LEU A 73 -4.14 -1.38 -9.61
CA LEU A 73 -4.31 -0.53 -8.43
C LEU A 73 -3.59 -1.21 -7.26
N ALA A 74 -2.75 -0.47 -6.53
CA ALA A 74 -2.03 -0.97 -5.38
C ALA A 74 -2.28 -0.08 -4.16
N PHE A 75 -2.48 -0.73 -3.01
CA PHE A 75 -2.44 -0.08 -1.70
C PHE A 75 -1.14 -0.48 -1.01
N THR A 76 -0.29 0.51 -0.74
CA THR A 76 1.08 0.30 -0.29
C THR A 76 1.29 0.95 1.06
N ARG A 77 1.86 0.19 2.01
CA ARG A 77 2.44 0.74 3.24
C ARG A 77 3.94 0.53 3.20
N GLN A 78 4.71 1.59 3.37
CA GLN A 78 6.17 1.59 3.29
C GLN A 78 6.78 1.80 4.68
N PHE A 79 7.89 1.12 4.92
CA PHE A 79 8.64 1.10 6.17
C PHE A 79 10.09 1.47 5.91
N ALA A 80 10.62 2.44 6.64
CA ALA A 80 12.07 2.56 6.82
C ALA A 80 12.46 1.74 8.05
N VAL A 81 13.19 0.64 7.85
CA VAL A 81 13.52 -0.35 8.87
C VAL A 81 14.88 -0.05 9.49
N ASP A 82 14.95 -0.09 10.83
CA ASP A 82 16.21 0.04 11.55
C ASP A 82 17.03 -1.25 11.42
N VAL A 83 18.19 -1.13 10.77
CA VAL A 83 19.13 -2.24 10.52
C VAL A 83 20.46 -2.08 11.22
N ARG A 84 20.59 -1.11 12.15
CA ARG A 84 21.85 -0.86 12.87
C ARG A 84 22.36 -2.08 13.63
N ASP A 85 21.45 -2.83 14.25
CA ASP A 85 21.79 -4.05 14.99
C ASP A 85 22.22 -5.22 14.08
N ALA A 86 21.97 -5.13 12.78
CA ALA A 86 22.39 -6.13 11.79
C ALA A 86 23.78 -5.85 11.20
N TRP A 87 24.39 -4.70 11.52
CA TRP A 87 25.69 -4.33 10.96
C TRP A 87 26.83 -4.87 11.83
N ASP A 88 27.69 -5.69 11.22
CA ASP A 88 28.83 -6.31 11.91
C ASP A 88 29.95 -5.32 12.29
N ALA A 89 29.92 -4.08 11.77
CA ALA A 89 30.92 -3.05 12.04
C ALA A 89 30.30 -1.64 12.10
N PRO A 90 30.85 -0.74 12.93
CA PRO A 90 30.46 0.66 12.92
C PRO A 90 30.75 1.27 11.55
N HIS A 91 29.72 1.81 10.92
CA HIS A 91 29.82 2.59 9.68
C HIS A 91 29.64 4.07 9.99
N ASP A 92 30.31 4.91 9.22
CA ASP A 92 30.30 6.37 9.31
C ASP A 92 29.06 7.01 8.64
N TRP A 93 28.28 6.21 7.92
CA TRP A 93 27.00 6.57 7.31
C TRP A 93 25.96 5.50 7.64
N TYR A 94 24.70 5.93 7.78
CA TYR A 94 23.56 5.05 8.06
C TYR A 94 22.47 5.28 7.02
N GLN A 95 21.91 4.19 6.51
CA GLN A 95 20.73 4.21 5.65
C GLN A 95 19.79 3.08 6.08
N PRO A 96 18.51 3.38 6.40
CA PRO A 96 17.53 2.34 6.69
C PRO A 96 17.22 1.53 5.43
N GLU A 97 16.84 0.26 5.60
CA GLU A 97 16.27 -0.53 4.50
C GLU A 97 14.82 -0.09 4.28
N ILE A 98 14.43 0.09 3.02
CA ILE A 98 13.05 0.44 2.68
C ILE A 98 12.32 -0.83 2.31
N TRP A 99 11.30 -1.18 3.08
CA TRP A 99 10.45 -2.33 2.84
C TRP A 99 9.02 -1.86 2.57
N GLN A 100 8.28 -2.59 1.75
CA GLN A 100 6.87 -2.26 1.49
C GLN A 100 5.96 -3.47 1.52
N VAL A 101 4.76 -3.26 2.03
CA VAL A 101 3.66 -4.20 1.93
C VAL A 101 2.68 -3.67 0.90
N ASP A 102 2.50 -4.45 -0.16
CA ASP A 102 1.62 -4.10 -1.28
C ASP A 102 0.43 -5.04 -1.31
N LEU A 103 -0.79 -4.48 -1.31
CA LEU A 103 -1.96 -5.16 -1.84
C LEU A 103 -2.12 -4.74 -3.30
N GLU A 104 -1.62 -5.55 -4.21
CA GLU A 104 -1.74 -5.32 -5.64
C GLU A 104 -3.02 -5.96 -6.19
N MET A 105 -3.76 -5.22 -7.00
CA MET A 105 -4.96 -5.66 -7.69
C MET A 105 -4.83 -5.36 -9.18
N VAL A 106 -4.94 -6.40 -10.01
CA VAL A 106 -4.85 -6.30 -11.46
C VAL A 106 -6.22 -6.62 -12.06
N PHE A 107 -6.69 -5.75 -12.94
CA PHE A 107 -8.03 -5.82 -13.54
C PHE A 107 -7.96 -6.34 -14.97
N ALA A 108 -9.09 -6.85 -15.46
CA ALA A 108 -9.25 -7.11 -16.88
C ALA A 108 -9.18 -5.78 -17.67
N ASP A 109 -8.70 -5.84 -18.92
CA ASP A 109 -8.68 -4.67 -19.80
C ASP A 109 -10.10 -4.39 -20.33
N THR A 110 -10.81 -3.46 -19.69
CA THR A 110 -12.15 -3.04 -20.08
C THR A 110 -12.15 -1.57 -20.51
N PRO A 111 -13.13 -1.13 -21.33
CA PRO A 111 -13.21 0.27 -21.77
C PRO A 111 -13.28 1.28 -20.61
N GLU A 112 -13.90 0.92 -19.49
CA GLU A 112 -14.04 1.77 -18.29
C GLU A 112 -12.69 2.00 -17.58
N LEU A 113 -11.72 1.10 -17.79
CA LEU A 113 -10.37 1.15 -17.24
C LEU A 113 -9.31 1.51 -18.30
N ALA A 114 -9.73 1.90 -19.50
CA ALA A 114 -8.83 2.26 -20.60
C ALA A 114 -7.90 3.44 -20.25
N ASP A 115 -8.38 4.34 -19.40
CA ASP A 115 -7.66 5.54 -18.96
C ASP A 115 -6.89 5.33 -17.65
N LEU A 116 -7.05 4.18 -16.98
CA LEU A 116 -6.25 3.84 -15.80
C LEU A 116 -4.78 3.71 -16.23
N GLY A 117 -3.92 4.61 -15.71
CA GLY A 117 -2.51 4.71 -16.08
C GLY A 117 -2.18 5.67 -17.24
N ARG A 118 -3.17 6.35 -17.83
CA ARG A 118 -2.91 7.46 -18.77
C ARG A 118 -2.74 8.81 -18.06
N SER A 119 -3.26 8.92 -16.84
CA SER A 119 -3.15 10.11 -15.99
C SER A 119 -1.84 10.10 -15.20
N VAL A 120 -1.14 11.23 -15.17
CA VAL A 120 0.11 11.45 -14.41
C VAL A 120 -0.12 12.58 -13.39
N PRO A 121 0.36 12.46 -12.13
CA PRO A 121 1.02 11.30 -11.54
C PRO A 121 0.03 10.15 -11.30
N ALA A 122 0.54 8.92 -11.39
CA ALA A 122 -0.24 7.70 -11.30
C ALA A 122 -0.30 7.18 -9.86
N ASP A 123 -0.37 8.12 -8.92
CA ASP A 123 -0.33 7.88 -7.48
C ASP A 123 -0.83 9.08 -6.65
N THR A 124 -0.94 8.86 -5.34
CA THR A 124 -1.32 9.87 -4.35
C THR A 124 -0.15 10.72 -3.83
N GLY A 125 1.09 10.34 -4.10
CA GLY A 125 2.26 10.68 -3.29
C GLY A 125 2.33 9.86 -2.00
N LEU A 126 3.55 9.66 -1.49
CA LEU A 126 3.78 9.07 -0.16
C LEU A 126 3.34 10.03 0.93
N ASP A 127 2.58 9.52 1.89
CA ASP A 127 2.15 10.25 3.08
C ASP A 127 2.67 9.54 4.33
N PHE A 128 3.38 10.30 5.17
CA PHE A 128 4.01 9.83 6.39
C PHE A 128 3.33 10.37 7.66
N SER A 129 2.08 10.86 7.55
CA SER A 129 1.34 11.38 8.70
C SER A 129 1.26 10.33 9.79
N ALA A 130 1.51 10.71 11.05
CA ALA A 130 1.55 9.76 12.15
C ALA A 130 0.19 9.07 12.37
N PRO A 131 0.17 7.81 12.85
CA PRO A 131 -1.07 7.11 13.19
C PRO A 131 -1.98 7.94 14.11
N GLY A 132 -3.27 7.95 13.81
CA GLY A 132 -4.27 8.77 14.51
C GLY A 132 -4.84 9.89 13.64
N PRO A 133 -5.23 11.04 14.21
CA PRO A 133 -6.02 12.05 13.49
C PRO A 133 -5.33 12.67 12.27
N GLU A 134 -4.01 12.65 12.18
CA GLU A 134 -3.28 13.13 11.00
C GLU A 134 -3.39 12.14 9.85
N ARG A 135 -3.11 10.86 10.11
CA ARG A 135 -3.29 9.78 9.13
C ARG A 135 -4.74 9.63 8.68
N ASP A 136 -5.71 9.80 9.58
CA ASP A 136 -7.13 9.78 9.22
C ASP A 136 -7.48 10.88 8.20
N ARG A 137 -6.90 12.08 8.35
CA ARG A 137 -7.08 13.17 7.37
C ARG A 137 -6.40 12.87 6.05
N ALA A 138 -5.20 12.29 6.07
CA ALA A 138 -4.49 11.88 4.87
C ALA A 138 -5.28 10.80 4.09
N ILE A 139 -5.78 9.78 4.78
CA ILE A 139 -6.66 8.74 4.22
C ILE A 139 -7.89 9.39 3.58
N HIS A 140 -8.55 10.32 4.26
CA HIS A 140 -9.71 11.02 3.71
C HIS A 140 -9.37 11.85 2.46
N ALA A 141 -8.21 12.52 2.44
CA ALA A 141 -7.74 13.26 1.27
C ALA A 141 -7.49 12.32 0.07
N VAL A 142 -6.92 11.13 0.32
CA VAL A 142 -6.77 10.09 -0.69
C VAL A 142 -8.14 9.67 -1.22
N GLU A 143 -9.10 9.33 -0.36
CA GLU A 143 -10.46 8.95 -0.78
C GLU A 143 -11.13 10.01 -1.65
N GLN A 144 -11.03 11.29 -1.26
CA GLN A 144 -11.56 12.40 -2.04
C GLN A 144 -10.91 12.50 -3.42
N ARG A 145 -9.59 12.32 -3.50
CA ARG A 145 -8.86 12.32 -4.77
C ARG A 145 -9.29 11.17 -5.65
N LEU A 146 -9.37 9.96 -5.11
CA LEU A 146 -9.79 8.76 -5.86
C LEU A 146 -11.23 8.93 -6.40
N ALA A 147 -12.13 9.53 -5.61
CA ALA A 147 -13.50 9.81 -6.02
C ALA A 147 -13.63 10.87 -7.14
N GLN A 148 -12.62 11.73 -7.34
CA GLN A 148 -12.62 12.73 -8.40
C GLN A 148 -12.17 12.18 -9.76
N HIS A 149 -11.56 10.98 -9.80
CA HIS A 149 -11.04 10.37 -11.01
C HIS A 149 -11.96 9.26 -11.53
N PRO A 150 -12.59 9.42 -12.73
CA PRO A 150 -13.52 8.43 -13.26
C PRO A 150 -12.94 7.02 -13.42
N ALA A 151 -11.69 6.91 -13.90
CA ALA A 151 -11.02 5.61 -14.07
C ALA A 151 -10.75 4.92 -12.72
N LEU A 152 -10.43 5.69 -11.67
CA LEU A 152 -10.23 5.14 -10.33
C LEU A 152 -11.55 4.73 -9.69
N ARG A 153 -12.61 5.52 -9.87
CA ARG A 153 -13.96 5.11 -9.49
C ARG A 153 -14.41 3.83 -10.20
N ALA A 154 -14.07 3.68 -11.48
CA ALA A 154 -14.33 2.46 -12.22
C ALA A 154 -13.53 1.28 -11.61
N ALA A 155 -12.24 1.45 -11.32
CA ALA A 155 -11.44 0.42 -10.66
C ALA A 155 -12.05 0.00 -9.31
N TRP A 156 -12.50 0.98 -8.51
CA TRP A 156 -13.15 0.75 -7.22
C TRP A 156 -14.46 -0.02 -7.30
N ALA A 157 -15.20 0.13 -8.41
CA ALA A 157 -16.46 -0.54 -8.65
C ALA A 157 -16.32 -1.88 -9.38
N ASN A 158 -15.12 -2.21 -9.85
CA ASN A 158 -14.85 -3.43 -10.60
C ASN A 158 -14.17 -4.49 -9.72
N ARG A 159 -14.30 -5.74 -10.16
CA ARG A 159 -13.60 -6.87 -9.55
C ARG A 159 -12.21 -7.05 -10.19
N PRO A 160 -11.13 -7.04 -9.41
CA PRO A 160 -9.81 -7.48 -9.87
C PRO A 160 -9.87 -8.89 -10.46
N ALA A 161 -9.13 -9.11 -11.55
CA ALA A 161 -8.93 -10.42 -12.15
C ALA A 161 -7.97 -11.27 -11.32
N ARG A 162 -6.95 -10.63 -10.71
CA ARG A 162 -6.04 -11.24 -9.74
C ARG A 162 -5.62 -10.19 -8.71
N SER A 163 -5.26 -10.65 -7.52
CA SER A 163 -4.68 -9.82 -6.48
C SER A 163 -3.66 -10.59 -5.66
N SER A 164 -2.77 -9.89 -4.98
CA SER A 164 -1.80 -10.48 -4.07
C SER A 164 -1.38 -9.49 -3.00
N VAL A 165 -1.01 -10.02 -1.84
CA VAL A 165 -0.29 -9.27 -0.81
C VAL A 165 1.17 -9.71 -0.84
N THR A 166 2.10 -8.77 -0.92
CA THR A 166 3.54 -9.05 -0.87
C THR A 166 4.23 -8.21 0.20
N LEU A 167 5.43 -8.65 0.60
CA LEU A 167 6.38 -7.87 1.39
C LEU A 167 7.69 -7.90 0.62
N ASP A 168 8.10 -6.76 0.09
CA ASP A 168 9.25 -6.66 -0.79
C ASP A 168 10.23 -5.59 -0.29
N ASP A 169 11.50 -5.80 -0.59
CA ASP A 169 12.53 -4.78 -0.50
C ASP A 169 12.31 -3.75 -1.62
N ALA A 170 12.24 -2.47 -1.26
CA ALA A 170 12.00 -1.35 -2.16
C ALA A 170 13.29 -0.55 -2.46
N GLY A 171 14.45 -1.08 -2.06
CA GLY A 171 15.80 -0.56 -2.32
C GLY A 171 16.48 -1.09 -3.59
#